data_AF-A0A941E3F6-F1
#
_entry.id   AF-A0A941E3F6-F1
#
_cell.length_a   1.000
_cell.length_b   1.000
_cell.length_c   1.000
_cell.angle_alpha   90.00
_cell.angle_beta   90.00
_cell.angle_gamma   90.00
#
_symmetry.space_group_name_H-M   'P 1'
#
loop_
_entity.id
_entity.type
_entity.pdbx_description
1 polymer ?
#
loop_
_entity_poly.entity_id
_entity_poly.type
_entity_poly.pdbx_seq_one_letter_code
_entity_poly.pdbx_strand_id
1 'polypeptide(L)' 'MLTNIGIPGLIIILIITLIIFGPRKLPEIGSALGKTLSEFKKTTSDIMSDDEQAETTKPKDVTAAKMKRSD' A
#
# COMPACT_ATOMS: atom_id res chain seq x y z
N MET A 1 -15.42 28.93 10.84
CA MET A 1 -16.71 28.41 10.33
C MET A 1 -16.56 27.09 9.57
N LEU A 2 -15.57 26.89 8.69
CA LEU A 2 -15.34 25.60 8.01
C LEU A 2 -14.67 24.50 8.84
N THR A 3 -13.92 24.84 9.90
CA THR A 3 -13.24 23.86 10.77
C THR A 3 -14.21 23.01 11.59
N ASN A 4 -15.47 23.43 11.75
CA ASN A 4 -16.52 22.65 12.42
C ASN A 4 -17.11 21.53 11.54
N ILE A 5 -16.72 21.44 10.27
CA ILE A 5 -17.21 20.42 9.34
C ILE A 5 -16.57 19.05 9.59
N GLY A 6 -15.41 19.00 10.26
CA GLY A 6 -14.82 17.79 10.85
C GLY A 6 -14.86 16.51 9.98
N ILE A 7 -14.79 15.37 10.66
CA ILE A 7 -14.99 14.06 10.03
C ILE A 7 -16.39 13.90 9.40
N PRO A 8 -17.50 14.43 9.98
CA PRO A 8 -18.84 14.26 9.40
C PRO A 8 -18.98 14.82 7.98
N GLY A 9 -18.39 15.97 7.68
CA GLY A 9 -18.44 16.56 6.33
C GLY A 9 -17.60 15.79 5.32
N LEU A 10 -16.45 15.27 5.74
CA LEU A 10 -15.63 14.40 4.89
C LEU A 10 -16.41 13.15 4.48
N ILE A 11 -17.17 12.54 5.40
CA ILE A 11 -18.02 11.37 5.10
C ILE A 11 -19.07 11.70 4.03
N ILE A 12 -19.71 12.87 4.09
CA ILE A 12 -20.72 13.28 3.11
C ILE A 12 -20.10 13.42 1.70
N ILE A 13 -18.94 14.07 1.61
CA ILE A 13 -18.19 14.19 0.34
C ILE A 13 -17.79 12.81 -0.18
N LEU A 14 -17.35 11.93 0.71
CA LEU A 14 -16.97 10.57 0.38
C LEU A 14 -18.17 9.79 -0.18
N ILE A 15 -19.35 9.88 0.43
CA ILE A 15 -20.57 9.22 -0.06
C ILE A 15 -20.92 9.68 -1.48
N ILE A 16 -20.93 11.00 -1.75
CA ILE A 16 -21.23 11.53 -3.09
C ILE A 16 -20.22 11.02 -4.11
N THR A 17 -18.93 11.05 -3.76
CA THR A 17 -17.84 10.54 -4.60
C THR A 17 -18.02 9.04 -4.86
N LEU A 18 -18.41 8.27 -3.84
CA LEU A 18 -18.67 6.84 -3.98
C LEU A 18 -19.90 6.52 -4.81
N ILE A 19 -20.90 7.39 -4.89
CA ILE A 19 -22.05 7.17 -5.78
C ILE A 19 -21.60 7.35 -7.25
N ILE A 20 -20.76 8.34 -7.53
CA ILE A 20 -20.28 8.62 -8.90
C ILE A 20 -19.25 7.58 -9.34
N PHE A 21 -18.24 7.31 -8.51
CA PHE A 21 -17.13 6.42 -8.86
C PHE A 21 -17.37 4.96 -8.43
N GLY A 22 -18.17 4.72 -7.40
CA GLY A 22 -18.40 3.39 -6.82
C GLY A 22 -17.43 3.07 -5.66
N PRO A 23 -17.89 2.37 -4.60
CA PRO A 23 -17.06 1.98 -3.45
C PRO A 23 -15.89 1.05 -3.79
N ARG A 24 -15.96 0.35 -4.93
CA ARG A 24 -14.91 -0.59 -5.36
C ARG A 24 -13.73 0.12 -6.04
N LYS A 25 -13.94 1.29 -6.65
CA LYS A 25 -12.89 1.97 -7.41
C LYS A 25 -11.83 2.61 -6.52
N LEU A 26 -12.20 3.18 -5.37
CA LEU A 26 -11.22 3.81 -4.47
C LEU A 26 -10.19 2.80 -3.92
N PRO A 27 -10.60 1.62 -3.38
CA PRO A 27 -9.65 0.60 -2.94
C PRO A 27 -8.83 -0.02 -4.07
N GLU A 28 -9.42 -0.18 -5.26
CA GLU A 28 -8.74 -0.71 -6.45
C GLU A 28 -7.60 0.21 -6.90
N ILE A 29 -7.88 1.52 -7.03
CA ILE A 29 -6.88 2.54 -7.35
C ILE A 29 -5.84 2.63 -6.23
N GLY A 30 -6.27 2.64 -4.96
CA GLY A 30 -5.36 2.66 -3.81
C GLY A 30 -4.43 1.45 -3.75
N SER A 31 -4.92 0.26 -4.12
CA SER A 31 -4.12 -0.97 -4.18
C SER A 31 -3.10 -0.92 -5.31
N ALA A 32 -3.47 -0.39 -6.48
CA ALA A 32 -2.55 -0.22 -7.60
C ALA A 32 -1.46 0.81 -7.27
N LEU A 33 -1.86 1.99 -6.80
CA LEU A 33 -0.93 3.05 -6.37
C LEU A 33 -0.06 2.61 -5.21
N GLY A 34 -0.60 1.83 -4.26
CA GLY A 34 0.13 1.32 -3.11
C GLY A 34 1.26 0.35 -3.51
N LYS A 35 1.01 -0.52 -4.50
CA LYS A 35 2.06 -1.39 -5.06
C LYS A 35 3.15 -0.57 -5.73
N THR A 36 2.79 0.39 -6.57
CA THR A 36 3.75 1.29 -7.23
C THR A 36 4.55 2.09 -6.21
N LEU A 37 3.92 2.64 -5.18
CA LEU A 37 4.60 3.40 -4.13
C LEU A 37 5.51 2.50 -3.26
N SER A 38 5.10 1.25 -3.01
CA SER A 38 5.91 0.26 -2.28
C SER A 38 7.18 -0.10 -3.04
N GLU A 39 7.06 -0.35 -4.34
CA GLU A 39 8.22 -0.60 -5.22
C GLU A 39 9.10 0.64 -5.34
N PHE A 40 8.50 1.82 -5.54
CA PHE A 40 9.22 3.09 -5.59
C PHE A 40 9.99 3.37 -4.29
N LYS A 41 9.37 3.13 -3.12
CA LYS A 41 10.03 3.24 -1.81
C LYS A 41 11.20 2.29 -1.70
N LYS A 42 11.05 1.04 -2.17
CA LYS A 42 12.13 0.04 -2.12
C LYS A 42 13.29 0.46 -3.00
N THR A 43 13.04 0.82 -4.26
CA THR A 43 14.08 1.30 -5.18
C THR A 43 14.75 2.57 -4.67
N THR A 44 13.98 3.52 -4.15
CA THR A 44 14.54 4.75 -3.56
C THR A 44 15.40 4.43 -2.34
N SER A 45 14.96 3.52 -1.47
CA SER A 45 15.75 3.07 -0.32
C SER A 45 17.03 2.36 -0.76
N ASP A 46 16.96 1.50 -1.77
CA ASP A 46 18.11 0.78 -2.30
C ASP A 46 19.16 1.76 -2.89
N ILE A 47 18.71 2.84 -3.56
CA ILE A 47 19.60 3.90 -4.09
C ILE A 47 20.20 4.76 -2.96
N MET A 48 19.40 5.16 -1.98
CA MET A 48 19.88 5.97 -0.84
C MET A 48 20.84 5.16 0.05
N SER A 49 20.67 3.84 0.13
CA SER A 49 21.56 2.93 0.86
C SER A 49 22.81 2.52 0.07
N ASP A 50 22.89 2.77 -1.23
CA ASP A 50 24.11 2.52 -2.02
C ASP A 50 25.20 3.58 -1.76
N ASP A 51 24.82 4.76 -1.25
CA ASP A 51 25.75 5.77 -0.70
C ASP A 51 26.18 5.48 0.77
N GLU A 52 25.46 4.60 1.49
CA GLU A 52 25.75 4.16 2.87
C GLU A 52 25.73 2.63 2.97
N GLN A 53 26.81 1.98 2.52
CA GLN A 53 27.20 0.57 2.76
C GLN A 53 26.08 -0.42 3.15
N ALA A 54 25.68 -1.23 2.17
CA ALA A 54 25.37 -2.66 2.26
C ALA A 54 25.19 -3.25 3.68
N GLU A 55 23.95 -3.36 4.17
CA GLU A 55 23.60 -4.43 5.11
C GLU A 55 22.09 -4.74 5.11
N THR A 56 21.79 -6.03 5.12
CA THR A 56 20.49 -6.68 5.37
C THR A 56 19.43 -6.72 4.25
N THR A 57 19.69 -7.65 3.33
CA THR A 57 18.62 -8.53 2.83
C THR A 57 17.82 -9.17 3.97
N LYS A 58 16.50 -9.38 3.75
CA LYS A 58 15.62 -10.54 4.15
C LYS A 58 14.27 -10.11 4.80
N PRO A 59 13.26 -11.00 4.93
CA PRO A 59 12.54 -11.78 3.90
C PRO A 59 11.02 -11.93 4.21
N LYS A 60 10.06 -11.88 3.26
CA LYS A 60 8.69 -12.42 3.50
C LYS A 60 8.00 -12.90 2.22
N ASP A 61 8.41 -14.06 1.74
CA ASP A 61 7.47 -14.94 1.03
C ASP A 61 7.32 -16.21 1.87
N VAL A 62 6.34 -16.16 2.77
CA VAL A 62 5.94 -17.27 3.63
C VAL A 62 4.72 -17.89 2.96
N THR A 63 4.90 -18.63 1.86
CA THR A 63 3.88 -19.60 1.40
C THR A 63 4.52 -20.70 0.55
N ALA A 64 4.22 -21.94 0.91
CA ALA A 64 4.28 -23.16 0.10
C ALA A 64 5.65 -23.82 -0.21
N ALA A 65 6.07 -24.73 0.69
CA ALA A 65 6.58 -26.05 0.29
C ALA A 65 6.46 -27.08 1.43
N LYS A 66 5.23 -27.34 1.85
CA LYS A 66 4.83 -28.58 2.53
C LYS A 66 4.86 -29.70 1.48
N MET A 67 5.94 -30.48 1.36
CA MET A 67 5.91 -31.76 0.62
C MET A 67 7.08 -32.67 1.03
N LYS A 68 6.80 -33.54 2.00
CA LYS A 68 7.03 -35.00 1.97
C LYS A 68 8.39 -35.50 1.45
N ARG A 69 9.19 -36.04 2.38
CA ARG A 69 10.19 -37.15 2.30
C ARG A 69 10.96 -37.09 3.64
N SER A 70 10.87 -37.94 4.66
CA SER A 70 10.33 -39.30 4.86
C SER A 70 10.52 -40.20 3.66
N ASP A 71 11.79 -40.51 3.36
CA ASP A 71 12.37 -41.87 3.45
C ASP A 71 13.90 -41.75 3.42
#